data_AF-A0AAU9V5A5-F1
#
_entry.id   AF-A0AAU9V5A5-F1
#
_cell.length_a   1.000
_cell.length_b   1.000
_cell.length_c   1.000
_cell.angle_alpha   90.00
_cell.angle_beta   90.00
_cell.angle_gamma   90.00
#
_symmetry.space_group_name_H-M   'P 1'
#
loop_
_entity.id
_entity.type
_entity.pdbx_description
1 polymer ?
#
loop_
_entity_poly.entity_id
_entity_poly.type
_entity_poly.pdbx_seq_one_letter_code
_entity_poly.pdbx_strand_id
1 'polypeptide(L)'
;MGIETRMSRNAVVFRASCPSSLFHTWETLLQEVETDVVGYSNASSSLERVVATPLIEKTFHMKVQARKLFAHREGCEVILGKADDQLNKSRQDYRTAFLNYCNNSNPTNLATYYDSHNNYVQQLTATNAMIEQYHKHTLPTILQELEEILTDVTTAVSDAICQEGEIITDKSNNQLRRYESLCAQARAVSSTADLAHLARTLLNNQPPMKTPMRAFLPPYPPEPDDPPLDVAAESMPPVLRGEMLLDRMGGGQARLNYEQLRKDAQDLELQIKQLQDELDALARVQARSLEGSLYNKVNEIQEEISVKKYDYRATQLHLAAVRAQVSQ
;
A
#
# COMPACT_ATOMS: atom_id res chain seq x y z
N MET A 1 4.83 1.03 11.30
CA MET A 1 4.90 0.89 12.77
C MET A 1 3.55 0.98 13.50
N GLY A 2 2.71 2.01 13.34
CA GLY A 2 1.47 2.15 14.15
C GLY A 2 0.32 1.18 13.84
N ILE A 3 0.20 0.68 12.60
CA ILE A 3 -0.88 -0.24 12.17
C ILE A 3 -0.53 -1.70 12.51
N GLU A 4 0.73 -2.06 12.33
CA GLU A 4 1.31 -3.36 12.65
C GLU A 4 1.13 -3.74 14.13
N THR A 5 1.33 -2.78 15.05
CA THR A 5 1.09 -2.97 16.48
C THR A 5 -0.40 -3.10 16.83
N ARG A 6 -1.30 -2.49 16.06
CA ARG A 6 -2.75 -2.52 16.30
C ARG A 6 -3.40 -3.80 15.76
N MET A 7 -3.01 -4.26 14.57
CA MET A 7 -3.46 -5.57 14.08
C MET A 7 -2.83 -6.72 14.85
N SER A 8 -1.54 -6.65 15.21
CA SER A 8 -0.93 -7.67 16.08
C SER A 8 -1.64 -7.79 17.43
N ARG A 9 -2.17 -6.69 17.99
CA ARG A 9 -2.97 -6.68 19.23
C ARG A 9 -4.38 -7.25 19.08
N ASN A 10 -5.06 -7.01 17.96
CA ASN A 10 -6.40 -7.57 17.71
C ASN A 10 -6.33 -9.02 17.19
N ALA A 11 -5.24 -9.39 16.52
CA ALA A 11 -4.93 -10.76 16.11
C ALA A 11 -4.38 -11.63 17.25
N VAL A 12 -4.24 -11.11 18.48
CA VAL A 12 -3.82 -11.91 19.66
C VAL A 12 -4.74 -13.11 19.90
N VAL A 13 -5.99 -13.09 19.44
CA VAL A 13 -6.89 -14.26 19.50
C VAL A 13 -6.45 -15.40 18.56
N PHE A 14 -5.68 -15.10 17.50
CA PHE A 14 -5.11 -16.08 16.57
C PHE A 14 -3.70 -16.57 16.96
N ARG A 15 -3.25 -16.31 18.20
CA ARG A 15 -2.01 -16.91 18.72
C ARG A 15 -2.12 -18.43 18.95
N ALA A 16 -3.23 -19.05 18.59
CA ALA A 16 -3.44 -20.49 18.57
C ALA A 16 -3.00 -21.09 17.22
N SER A 17 -1.69 -21.34 17.08
CA SER A 17 -1.07 -22.45 16.31
C SER A 17 -1.46 -22.71 14.84
N CYS A 18 -2.20 -21.83 14.16
CA CYS A 18 -2.57 -21.98 12.74
C CYS A 18 -2.51 -20.64 11.99
N PRO A 19 -1.66 -20.49 10.96
CA PRO A 19 -1.66 -19.29 10.13
C PRO A 19 -2.98 -19.20 9.35
N SER A 20 -3.67 -18.06 9.45
CA SER A 20 -4.91 -17.78 8.72
C SER A 20 -4.62 -17.16 7.35
N SER A 21 -5.54 -17.36 6.39
CA SER A 21 -5.46 -16.71 5.08
C SER A 21 -5.42 -15.17 5.17
N LEU A 22 -6.08 -14.60 6.18
CA LEU A 22 -6.02 -13.17 6.49
C LEU A 22 -4.62 -12.72 6.89
N PHE A 23 -3.95 -13.48 7.77
CA PHE A 23 -2.61 -13.16 8.23
C PHE A 23 -1.61 -13.21 7.08
N HIS A 24 -1.67 -14.24 6.23
CA HIS A 24 -0.83 -14.35 5.05
C HIS A 24 -1.04 -13.20 4.04
N THR A 25 -2.30 -12.79 3.84
CA THR A 25 -2.62 -11.63 2.99
C THR A 25 -2.03 -10.33 3.56
N TRP A 26 -2.05 -10.17 4.88
CA TRP A 26 -1.42 -9.03 5.56
C TRP A 26 0.11 -9.03 5.41
N GLU A 27 0.77 -10.17 5.57
CA GLU A 27 2.21 -10.29 5.31
C GLU A 27 2.55 -9.95 3.86
N THR A 28 1.73 -10.40 2.91
CA THR A 28 1.88 -10.08 1.49
C THR A 28 1.79 -8.57 1.26
N LEU A 29 0.83 -7.87 1.88
CA LEU A 29 0.75 -6.41 1.81
C LEU A 29 2.04 -5.73 2.29
N LEU A 30 2.62 -6.18 3.39
CA LEU A 30 3.87 -5.61 3.91
C LEU A 30 5.03 -5.82 2.92
N GLN A 31 5.14 -7.02 2.34
CA GLN A 31 6.14 -7.34 1.31
C GLN A 31 5.96 -6.49 0.04
N GLU A 32 4.72 -6.20 -0.37
CA GLU A 32 4.46 -5.32 -1.51
C GLU A 32 4.93 -3.88 -1.26
N VAL A 33 4.76 -3.36 -0.04
CA VAL A 33 5.27 -2.05 0.35
C VAL A 33 6.80 -2.01 0.34
N GLU A 34 7.47 -3.06 0.84
CA GLU A 34 8.94 -3.17 0.75
C GLU A 34 9.41 -3.23 -0.70
N THR A 35 8.71 -3.97 -1.54
CA THR A 35 9.00 -4.10 -2.98
C THR A 35 8.81 -2.77 -3.71
N ASP A 36 7.85 -1.93 -3.29
CA ASP A 36 7.69 -0.57 -3.82
C ASP A 36 8.90 0.31 -3.55
N VAL A 37 9.47 0.25 -2.34
CA VAL A 37 10.68 1.01 -1.98
C VAL A 37 11.84 0.62 -2.89
N VAL A 38 12.05 -0.68 -3.11
CA VAL A 38 13.07 -1.19 -4.03
C VAL A 38 12.77 -0.73 -5.47
N GLY A 39 11.51 -0.75 -5.90
CA GLY A 39 11.08 -0.27 -7.21
C GLY A 39 11.41 1.21 -7.43
N TYR A 40 11.19 2.08 -6.44
CA TYR A 40 11.58 3.49 -6.52
C TYR A 40 13.10 3.67 -6.60
N SER A 41 13.85 2.92 -5.80
CA SER A 41 15.32 2.97 -5.86
C SER A 41 15.84 2.56 -7.25
N ASN A 42 15.31 1.48 -7.82
CA ASN A 42 15.71 0.99 -9.13
C ASN A 42 15.35 1.97 -10.25
N ALA A 43 14.16 2.59 -10.19
CA ALA A 43 13.76 3.63 -11.13
C ALA A 43 14.69 4.84 -11.03
N SER A 44 15.00 5.30 -9.81
CA SER A 44 15.94 6.42 -9.59
C SER A 44 17.32 6.13 -10.20
N SER A 45 17.90 4.96 -9.91
CA SER A 45 19.20 4.58 -10.48
C SER A 45 19.16 4.43 -12.01
N SER A 46 18.04 4.00 -12.57
CA SER A 46 17.86 3.90 -14.02
C SER A 46 17.76 5.27 -14.68
N LEU A 47 17.02 6.20 -14.08
CA LEU A 47 16.93 7.58 -14.54
C LEU A 47 18.31 8.26 -14.52
N GLU A 48 19.08 8.08 -13.45
CA GLU A 48 20.43 8.63 -13.37
C GLU A 48 21.33 8.10 -14.49
N ARG A 49 21.39 6.77 -14.63
CA ARG A 49 22.29 6.09 -15.57
C ARG A 49 21.91 6.27 -17.04
N VAL A 50 20.62 6.23 -17.35
CA VAL A 50 20.14 6.13 -18.74
C VAL A 50 19.61 7.47 -19.26
N VAL A 51 19.15 8.36 -18.38
CA VAL A 51 18.58 9.65 -18.79
C VAL A 51 19.53 10.80 -18.43
N ALA A 52 19.84 10.99 -17.15
CA ALA A 52 20.55 12.18 -16.69
C ALA A 52 22.00 12.25 -17.18
N THR A 53 22.80 11.20 -16.93
CA THR A 53 24.21 11.18 -17.35
C THR A 53 24.36 11.29 -18.86
N PRO A 54 23.65 10.48 -19.69
CA PRO A 54 23.80 10.57 -21.14
C PRO A 54 23.32 11.90 -21.72
N LEU A 55 22.26 12.51 -21.16
CA LEU A 55 21.80 13.82 -21.60
C LEU A 55 22.86 14.90 -21.36
N ILE A 56 23.51 14.89 -20.20
CA ILE A 56 24.60 15.84 -19.88
C ILE A 56 25.76 15.63 -20.85
N GLU A 57 26.20 14.38 -21.04
CA GLU A 57 27.32 14.05 -21.93
C GLU A 57 27.04 14.45 -23.39
N LYS A 58 25.84 14.14 -23.89
CA LYS A 58 25.42 14.44 -25.27
C LYS A 58 25.28 15.95 -25.51
N THR A 59 24.82 16.73 -24.54
CA THR A 59 24.56 18.17 -24.73
C THR A 59 25.72 19.08 -24.35
N PHE A 60 26.73 18.59 -23.61
CA PHE A 60 27.83 19.41 -23.13
C PHE A 60 28.63 20.07 -24.27
N HIS A 61 29.02 19.28 -25.27
CA HIS A 61 29.82 19.80 -26.39
C HIS A 61 29.03 20.79 -27.25
N MET A 62 27.72 20.58 -27.42
CA MET A 62 26.80 21.48 -28.13
C MET A 62 26.73 22.85 -27.44
N LYS A 63 26.65 22.88 -26.11
CA LYS A 63 26.73 24.14 -25.33
C LYS A 63 28.05 24.89 -25.56
N VAL A 64 29.16 24.16 -25.62
CA VAL A 64 30.48 24.76 -25.89
C VAL A 64 30.53 25.31 -27.32
N GLN A 65 29.99 24.58 -28.30
CA GLN A 65 29.93 25.00 -29.69
C GLN A 65 29.08 26.26 -29.87
N ALA A 66 27.87 26.31 -29.29
CA ALA A 66 27.00 27.49 -29.34
C ALA A 66 27.70 28.74 -28.77
N ARG A 67 28.42 28.62 -27.65
CA ARG A 67 29.22 29.72 -27.08
C ARG A 67 30.28 30.25 -28.05
N LYS A 68 30.94 29.35 -28.78
CA LYS A 68 31.94 29.75 -29.79
C LYS A 68 31.28 30.49 -30.95
N LEU A 69 30.12 30.05 -31.42
CA LEU A 69 29.37 30.74 -32.48
C LEU A 69 28.98 32.17 -32.08
N PHE A 70 28.52 32.38 -30.85
CA PHE A 70 28.25 33.72 -30.36
C PHE A 70 29.51 34.59 -30.31
N ALA A 71 30.63 34.04 -29.84
CA ALA A 71 31.92 34.75 -29.84
C ALA A 71 32.42 35.07 -31.26
N HIS A 72 32.21 34.16 -32.23
CA HIS A 72 32.55 34.40 -33.63
C HIS A 72 31.71 35.53 -34.22
N ARG A 73 30.40 35.53 -33.96
CA ARG A 73 29.49 36.60 -34.40
C ARG A 73 29.93 37.97 -33.86
N GLU A 74 30.19 38.04 -32.56
CA GLU A 74 30.69 39.27 -31.92
C GLU A 74 32.05 39.70 -32.51
N GLY A 75 32.95 38.74 -32.75
CA GLY A 75 34.22 38.99 -33.43
C GLY A 75 34.06 39.60 -34.82
N CYS A 76 33.11 39.11 -35.63
CA CYS A 76 32.78 39.69 -36.93
C CYS A 76 32.24 41.12 -36.79
N GLU A 77 31.36 41.39 -35.82
CA GLU A 77 30.81 42.73 -35.58
C GLU A 77 31.91 43.72 -35.16
N VAL A 78 32.88 43.30 -34.35
CA VAL A 78 34.05 44.12 -33.99
C VAL A 78 34.92 44.43 -35.22
N ILE A 79 35.13 43.46 -36.11
CA ILE A 79 35.88 43.67 -37.36
C ILE A 79 35.17 44.70 -38.24
N LEU A 80 33.86 44.58 -38.41
CA LEU A 80 33.06 45.54 -39.17
C LEU A 80 33.08 46.94 -38.54
N GLY A 81 32.97 47.04 -37.21
CA GLY A 81 33.08 48.32 -36.50
C GLY A 81 34.42 49.02 -36.76
N LYS A 82 35.54 48.28 -36.72
CA LYS A 82 36.85 48.83 -37.05
C LYS A 82 36.96 49.29 -38.51
N ALA A 83 36.34 48.57 -39.44
CA ALA A 83 36.31 48.97 -40.85
C ALA A 83 35.48 50.25 -41.05
N ASP A 84 34.39 50.41 -40.31
CA ASP A 84 33.57 51.63 -40.32
C ASP A 84 34.32 52.84 -39.71
N ASP A 85 35.03 52.65 -38.60
CA ASP A 85 35.88 53.69 -38.00
C ASP A 85 36.96 54.18 -38.99
N GLN A 86 37.61 53.25 -39.69
CA GLN A 86 38.63 53.57 -40.69
C GLN A 86 38.04 54.30 -41.91
N LEU A 87 36.83 53.92 -42.35
CA LEU A 87 36.09 54.62 -43.38
C LEU A 87 35.76 56.05 -42.95
N ASN A 88 35.22 56.23 -41.74
CA ASN A 88 34.90 57.54 -41.18
C ASN A 88 36.13 58.45 -41.10
N LYS A 89 37.27 57.91 -40.68
CA LYS A 89 38.55 58.64 -40.67
C LYS A 89 38.98 59.06 -42.07
N SER A 90 39.01 58.14 -43.03
CA SER A 90 39.41 58.46 -44.41
C SER A 90 38.52 59.52 -45.07
N ARG A 91 37.22 59.53 -44.73
CA ARG A 91 36.27 60.56 -45.16
C ARG A 91 36.60 61.93 -44.56
N GLN A 92 36.95 61.99 -43.29
CA GLN A 92 37.36 63.24 -42.62
C GLN A 92 38.66 63.78 -43.22
N ASP A 93 39.65 62.92 -43.47
CA ASP A 93 40.91 63.29 -44.12
C ASP A 93 40.66 63.86 -45.53
N TYR A 94 39.81 63.20 -46.32
CA TYR A 94 39.40 63.66 -47.64
C TYR A 94 38.71 65.04 -47.60
N ARG A 95 37.75 65.22 -46.69
CA ARG A 95 37.08 66.51 -46.49
C ARG A 95 38.07 67.62 -46.10
N THR A 96 39.03 67.31 -45.24
CA THR A 96 40.04 68.26 -44.78
C THR A 96 40.98 68.66 -45.91
N ALA A 97 41.46 67.70 -46.70
CA ALA A 97 42.28 67.96 -47.88
C ALA A 97 41.56 68.83 -48.93
N PHE A 98 40.25 68.58 -49.15
CA PHE A 98 39.42 69.41 -50.01
C PHE A 98 39.36 70.87 -49.55
N LEU A 99 39.06 71.11 -48.27
CA LEU A 99 38.99 72.46 -47.71
C LEU A 99 40.35 73.17 -47.78
N ASN A 100 41.44 72.46 -47.51
CA ASN A 100 42.80 73.00 -47.59
C ASN A 100 43.15 73.43 -49.02
N TYR A 101 42.79 72.63 -50.02
CA TYR A 101 42.98 73.00 -51.43
C TYR A 101 42.16 74.24 -51.81
N CYS A 102 40.88 74.31 -51.40
CA CYS A 102 40.02 75.48 -51.65
C CYS A 102 40.57 76.77 -51.04
N ASN A 103 41.17 76.69 -49.86
CA ASN A 103 41.75 77.84 -49.17
C ASN A 103 43.13 78.25 -49.71
N ASN A 104 43.88 77.33 -50.32
CA ASN A 104 45.23 77.58 -50.83
C ASN A 104 45.55 76.66 -52.03
N SER A 105 45.18 77.11 -53.22
CA SER A 105 45.34 76.36 -54.47
C SER A 105 46.79 76.31 -54.92
N ASN A 106 47.42 75.14 -54.79
CA ASN A 106 48.74 74.84 -55.33
C ASN A 106 48.87 73.35 -55.70
N PRO A 107 49.87 72.96 -56.52
CA PRO A 107 50.01 71.58 -57.00
C PRO A 107 50.15 70.53 -55.89
N THR A 108 50.81 70.87 -54.78
CA THR A 108 51.00 69.97 -53.64
C THR A 108 49.67 69.66 -52.93
N ASN A 109 48.86 70.68 -52.68
CA ASN A 109 47.54 70.51 -52.06
C ASN A 109 46.57 69.74 -52.97
N LEU A 110 46.68 69.91 -54.30
CA LEU A 110 45.89 69.14 -55.26
C LEU A 110 46.25 67.64 -55.23
N ALA A 111 47.54 67.31 -55.17
CA ALA A 111 48.00 65.92 -55.05
C ALA A 111 47.45 65.26 -53.77
N THR A 112 47.59 65.92 -52.61
CA THR A 112 47.04 65.41 -51.33
C THR A 112 45.52 65.23 -51.37
N TYR A 113 44.79 66.12 -52.05
CA TYR A 113 43.36 65.97 -52.27
C TYR A 113 43.02 64.72 -53.10
N TYR A 114 43.74 64.47 -54.19
CA TYR A 114 43.54 63.27 -55.00
C TYR A 114 43.92 61.99 -54.25
N ASP A 115 44.99 61.99 -53.48
CA ASP A 115 45.42 60.82 -52.71
C ASP A 115 44.41 60.48 -51.60
N SER A 116 43.92 61.49 -50.87
CA SER A 116 42.90 61.30 -49.83
C SER A 116 41.55 60.88 -50.40
N HIS A 117 41.16 61.39 -51.59
CA HIS A 117 40.00 60.91 -52.34
C HIS A 117 40.11 59.42 -52.65
N ASN A 118 41.23 59.02 -53.26
CA ASN A 118 41.45 57.65 -53.68
C ASN A 118 41.45 56.69 -52.48
N ASN A 119 42.08 57.09 -51.38
CA ASN A 119 42.05 56.34 -50.13
C ASN A 119 40.61 56.19 -49.59
N TYR A 120 39.83 57.26 -49.55
CA TYR A 120 38.43 57.20 -49.11
C TYR A 120 37.59 56.27 -49.99
N VAL A 121 37.70 56.36 -51.31
CA VAL A 121 36.95 55.48 -52.24
C VAL A 121 37.36 54.02 -52.08
N GLN A 122 38.65 53.74 -51.87
CA GLN A 122 39.13 52.38 -51.62
C GLN A 122 38.56 51.83 -50.31
N GLN A 123 38.60 52.60 -49.22
CA GLN A 123 38.04 52.19 -47.93
C GLN A 123 36.52 52.01 -48.01
N LEU A 124 35.80 52.90 -48.71
CA LEU A 124 34.36 52.79 -48.91
C LEU A 124 34.01 51.48 -49.64
N THR A 125 34.76 51.17 -50.69
CA THR A 125 34.56 49.94 -51.47
C THR A 125 34.85 48.70 -50.62
N ALA A 126 35.94 48.72 -49.84
CA ALA A 126 36.32 47.62 -48.95
C ALA A 126 35.28 47.39 -47.84
N THR A 127 34.87 48.44 -47.12
CA THR A 127 33.87 48.35 -46.06
C THR A 127 32.52 47.86 -46.59
N ASN A 128 32.06 48.36 -47.74
CA ASN A 128 30.82 47.88 -48.37
C ASN A 128 30.91 46.40 -48.74
N ALA A 129 32.03 45.94 -49.31
CA ALA A 129 32.23 44.53 -49.63
C ALA A 129 32.25 43.65 -48.37
N MET A 130 32.84 44.11 -47.27
CA MET A 130 32.83 43.40 -45.99
C MET A 130 31.42 43.28 -45.40
N ILE A 131 30.63 44.37 -45.44
CA ILE A 131 29.23 44.38 -44.99
C ILE A 131 28.40 43.41 -45.84
N GLU A 132 28.56 43.45 -47.16
CA GLU A 132 27.87 42.55 -48.07
C GLU A 132 28.20 41.09 -47.80
N GLN A 133 29.50 40.75 -47.67
CA GLN A 133 29.95 39.39 -47.35
C GLN A 133 29.39 38.91 -46.01
N TYR A 134 29.41 39.76 -44.99
CA TYR A 134 28.89 39.40 -43.66
C TYR A 134 27.40 39.09 -43.70
N HIS A 135 26.59 39.97 -44.28
CA HIS A 135 25.13 39.81 -44.26
C HIS A 135 24.62 38.76 -45.24
N LYS A 136 25.27 38.60 -46.40
CA LYS A 136 24.82 37.62 -47.41
C LYS A 136 25.32 36.21 -47.15
N HIS A 137 26.46 36.05 -46.48
CA HIS A 137 27.12 34.74 -46.36
C HIS A 137 27.49 34.39 -44.93
N THR A 138 28.32 35.19 -44.26
CA THR A 138 28.89 34.80 -42.95
C THR A 138 27.83 34.64 -41.86
N LEU A 139 26.96 35.64 -41.69
CA LEU A 139 25.91 35.60 -40.67
C LEU A 139 24.89 34.48 -40.92
N PRO A 140 24.37 34.29 -42.15
CA PRO A 140 23.53 33.13 -42.46
C PRO A 140 24.17 31.78 -42.09
N THR A 141 25.45 31.57 -42.39
CA THR A 141 26.15 30.32 -42.01
C THR A 141 26.24 30.14 -40.50
N ILE A 142 26.59 31.19 -39.75
CA ILE A 142 26.61 31.14 -38.27
C ILE A 142 25.23 30.79 -37.71
N LEU A 143 24.16 31.35 -38.29
CA LEU A 143 22.79 31.08 -37.86
C LEU A 143 22.35 29.64 -38.21
N GLN A 144 22.77 29.13 -39.37
CA GLN A 144 22.50 27.74 -39.75
C GLN A 144 23.21 26.76 -38.81
N GLU A 145 24.48 26.97 -38.48
CA GLU A 145 25.18 26.14 -37.49
C GLU A 145 24.50 26.19 -36.11
N LEU A 146 23.96 27.34 -35.72
CA LEU A 146 23.19 27.48 -34.48
C LEU A 146 21.86 26.72 -34.53
N GLU A 147 21.16 26.75 -35.66
CA GLU A 147 19.92 25.99 -35.88
C GLU A 147 20.16 24.48 -35.81
N GLU A 148 21.26 23.98 -36.38
CA GLU A 148 21.66 22.58 -36.29
C GLU A 148 21.88 22.16 -34.83
N ILE A 149 22.62 22.96 -34.05
CA ILE A 149 22.83 22.73 -32.61
C ILE A 149 21.50 22.70 -31.86
N LEU A 150 20.60 23.65 -32.14
CA LEU A 150 19.30 23.72 -31.47
C LEU A 150 18.43 22.51 -31.78
N THR A 151 18.45 22.05 -33.03
CA THR A 151 17.77 20.82 -33.45
C THR A 151 18.30 19.62 -32.67
N ASP A 152 19.61 19.44 -32.62
CA ASP A 152 20.25 18.32 -31.92
C ASP A 152 19.98 18.30 -30.41
N VAL A 153 20.03 19.47 -29.76
CA VAL A 153 19.68 19.60 -28.34
C VAL A 153 18.21 19.28 -28.11
N THR A 154 17.32 19.75 -28.99
CA THR A 154 15.88 19.49 -28.89
C THR A 154 15.60 18.00 -29.01
N THR A 155 16.22 17.31 -29.98
CA THR A 155 16.10 15.86 -30.13
C THR A 155 16.63 15.13 -28.90
N ALA A 156 17.82 15.49 -28.40
CA ALA A 156 18.40 14.86 -27.22
C ALA A 156 17.52 14.99 -25.97
N VAL A 157 16.92 16.16 -25.75
CA VAL A 157 16.00 16.40 -24.63
C VAL A 157 14.69 15.63 -24.83
N SER A 158 14.14 15.62 -26.04
CA SER A 158 12.92 14.87 -26.35
C SER A 158 13.10 13.37 -26.09
N ASP A 159 14.21 12.79 -26.56
CA ASP A 159 14.53 11.37 -26.34
C ASP A 159 14.65 11.05 -24.84
N ALA A 160 15.29 11.94 -24.08
CA ALA A 160 15.44 11.79 -22.63
C ALA A 160 14.09 11.80 -21.89
N ILE A 161 13.18 12.70 -22.27
CA ILE A 161 11.82 12.77 -21.71
C ILE A 161 11.03 11.49 -22.04
N CYS A 162 11.13 10.99 -23.28
CA CYS A 162 10.49 9.73 -23.66
C CYS A 162 11.00 8.55 -22.82
N GLN A 163 12.33 8.44 -22.65
CA GLN A 163 12.94 7.37 -21.85
C GLN A 163 12.56 7.45 -20.37
N GLU A 164 12.49 8.65 -19.78
CA GLU A 164 11.96 8.83 -18.43
C GLU A 164 10.52 8.33 -18.33
N GLY A 165 9.67 8.70 -19.29
CA GLY A 165 8.29 8.25 -19.37
C GLY A 165 8.14 6.74 -19.42
N GLU A 166 8.98 6.06 -20.21
CA GLU A 166 9.01 4.59 -20.31
C GLU A 166 9.40 3.93 -18.99
N ILE A 167 10.46 4.41 -18.33
CA ILE A 167 10.95 3.88 -17.03
C ILE A 167 9.85 3.99 -15.96
N ILE A 168 9.21 5.16 -15.85
CA ILE A 168 8.16 5.39 -14.85
C ILE A 168 6.90 4.57 -15.16
N THR A 169 6.56 4.43 -16.45
CA THR A 169 5.40 3.64 -16.88
C THR A 169 5.59 2.16 -16.58
N ASP A 170 6.75 1.59 -16.89
CA ASP A 170 7.03 0.18 -16.59
C ASP A 170 7.00 -0.09 -15.08
N LYS A 171 7.64 0.77 -14.28
CA LYS A 171 7.56 0.68 -12.80
C LYS A 171 6.12 0.72 -12.31
N SER A 172 5.31 1.65 -12.83
CA SER A 172 3.92 1.84 -12.40
C SER A 172 3.03 0.67 -12.80
N ASN A 173 3.21 0.11 -14.00
CA ASN A 173 2.50 -1.08 -14.44
C ASN A 173 2.84 -2.31 -13.62
N ASN A 174 4.11 -2.49 -13.28
CA ASN A 174 4.54 -3.58 -12.41
C ASN A 174 3.93 -3.45 -11.01
N GLN A 175 3.92 -2.23 -10.45
CA GLN A 175 3.25 -1.95 -9.18
C GLN A 175 1.75 -2.26 -9.25
N LEU A 176 1.05 -1.75 -10.28
CA LEU A 176 -0.38 -1.97 -10.48
C LEU A 176 -0.73 -3.47 -10.44
N ARG A 177 -0.06 -4.30 -11.24
CA ARG A 177 -0.32 -5.74 -11.33
C ARG A 177 -0.16 -6.45 -9.99
N ARG A 178 0.86 -6.08 -9.20
CA ARG A 178 1.08 -6.67 -7.88
C ARG A 178 -0.06 -6.34 -6.92
N TYR A 179 -0.49 -5.08 -6.88
CA TYR A 179 -1.63 -4.68 -6.04
C TYR A 179 -2.97 -5.24 -6.51
N GLU A 180 -3.18 -5.43 -7.81
CA GLU A 180 -4.35 -6.15 -8.33
C GLU A 180 -4.39 -7.60 -7.82
N SER A 181 -3.24 -8.28 -7.83
CA SER A 181 -3.09 -9.64 -7.27
C SER A 181 -3.36 -9.66 -5.76
N LEU A 182 -2.82 -8.70 -5.00
CA LEU A 182 -3.08 -8.57 -3.57
C LEU A 182 -4.56 -8.31 -3.27
N CYS A 183 -5.22 -7.45 -4.05
CA CYS A 183 -6.66 -7.23 -3.96
C CYS A 183 -7.47 -8.50 -4.25
N ALA A 184 -7.05 -9.31 -5.22
CA ALA A 184 -7.68 -10.60 -5.48
C ALA A 184 -7.50 -11.58 -4.31
N GLN A 185 -6.28 -11.65 -3.74
CA GLN A 185 -5.98 -12.46 -2.56
C GLN A 185 -6.83 -12.05 -1.36
N ALA A 186 -6.94 -10.74 -1.10
CA ALA A 186 -7.75 -10.21 0.00
C ALA A 186 -9.25 -10.55 -0.14
N ARG A 187 -9.79 -10.54 -1.37
CA ARG A 187 -11.17 -10.98 -1.63
C ARG A 187 -11.36 -12.48 -1.46
N ALA A 188 -10.30 -13.27 -1.61
CA ALA A 188 -10.33 -14.73 -1.46
C ALA A 188 -10.18 -15.19 0.00
N VAL A 189 -9.88 -14.29 0.94
CA VAL A 189 -9.82 -14.60 2.38
C VAL A 189 -11.16 -15.19 2.84
N SER A 190 -11.10 -16.33 3.53
CA SER A 190 -12.29 -17.09 3.89
C SER A 190 -12.22 -17.56 5.35
N SER A 191 -13.11 -17.01 6.17
CA SER A 191 -13.25 -17.39 7.58
C SER A 191 -13.68 -18.85 7.76
N THR A 192 -14.50 -19.38 6.84
CA THR A 192 -14.93 -20.78 6.89
C THR A 192 -13.79 -21.73 6.55
N ALA A 193 -12.95 -21.39 5.58
CA ALA A 193 -11.76 -22.17 5.24
C ALA A 193 -10.74 -22.14 6.40
N ASP A 194 -10.51 -20.97 6.99
CA ASP A 194 -9.60 -20.79 8.13
C ASP A 194 -10.09 -21.58 9.36
N LEU A 195 -11.38 -21.51 9.69
CA LEU A 195 -11.97 -22.29 10.79
C LEU A 195 -11.89 -23.79 10.54
N ALA A 196 -12.14 -24.25 9.32
CA ALA A 196 -12.02 -25.66 8.97
C ALA A 196 -10.57 -26.14 9.11
N HIS A 197 -9.58 -25.33 8.74
CA HIS A 197 -8.17 -25.64 8.93
C HIS A 197 -7.81 -25.69 10.43
N LEU A 198 -8.23 -24.69 11.21
CA LEU A 198 -8.03 -24.66 12.65
C LEU A 198 -8.65 -25.88 13.34
N ALA A 199 -9.90 -26.23 13.00
CA ALA A 199 -10.59 -27.38 13.56
C ALA A 199 -9.85 -28.69 13.28
N ARG A 200 -9.36 -28.89 12.04
CA ARG A 200 -8.53 -30.06 11.69
C ARG A 200 -7.25 -30.11 12.52
N THR A 201 -6.56 -28.99 12.66
CA THR A 201 -5.31 -28.92 13.45
C THR A 201 -5.56 -29.22 14.93
N LEU A 202 -6.61 -28.65 15.52
CA LEU A 202 -6.96 -28.89 16.92
C LEU A 202 -7.43 -30.33 17.17
N LEU A 203 -8.30 -30.87 16.31
CA LEU A 203 -8.86 -32.23 16.45
C LEU A 203 -7.81 -33.32 16.18
N ASN A 204 -6.83 -33.07 15.32
CA ASN A 204 -5.69 -33.97 15.14
C ASN A 204 -4.79 -34.00 16.38
N ASN A 205 -4.64 -32.86 17.07
CA ASN A 205 -3.82 -32.75 18.28
C ASN A 205 -4.52 -33.28 19.53
N GLN A 206 -5.85 -33.16 19.62
CA GLN A 206 -6.66 -33.71 20.69
C GLN A 206 -7.96 -34.31 20.12
N PRO A 207 -8.00 -35.62 19.83
CA PRO A 207 -9.23 -36.25 19.41
C PRO A 207 -10.27 -36.15 20.55
N PRO A 208 -11.54 -35.88 20.24
CA PRO A 208 -12.57 -35.73 21.26
C PRO A 208 -12.72 -37.05 22.04
N MET A 209 -12.40 -37.02 23.33
CA MET A 209 -12.66 -38.13 24.23
C MET A 209 -14.17 -38.24 24.43
N LYS A 210 -14.78 -39.31 23.90
CA LYS A 210 -16.18 -39.63 24.24
C LYS A 210 -16.20 -40.13 25.69
N THR A 211 -16.76 -39.33 26.59
CA THR A 211 -17.01 -39.78 27.96
C THR A 211 -18.02 -40.94 27.92
N PRO A 212 -17.68 -42.13 28.43
CA PRO A 212 -18.61 -43.25 28.45
C PRO A 212 -19.81 -42.93 29.35
N MET A 213 -20.99 -43.43 28.99
CA MET A 213 -22.17 -43.33 29.86
C MET A 213 -21.96 -44.15 31.13
N ARG A 214 -22.43 -43.64 32.26
CA ARG A 214 -22.34 -44.35 33.55
C ARG A 214 -23.41 -45.42 33.62
N ALA A 215 -23.02 -46.65 33.96
CA ALA A 215 -23.95 -47.75 34.22
C ALA A 215 -24.38 -47.78 35.70
N PHE A 216 -25.55 -48.34 35.98
CA PHE A 216 -25.93 -48.70 37.35
C PHE A 216 -25.00 -49.82 37.86
N LEU A 217 -24.42 -49.64 39.05
CA LEU A 217 -23.56 -50.63 39.70
C LEU A 217 -24.28 -51.14 40.96
N PRO A 218 -24.77 -52.41 40.97
CA PRO A 218 -25.33 -52.99 42.17
C PRO A 218 -24.25 -53.14 43.25
N PRO A 219 -24.62 -53.10 44.55
CA PRO A 219 -23.66 -53.24 45.65
C PRO A 219 -23.06 -54.66 45.79
N TYR A 220 -23.48 -55.61 44.95
CA TYR A 220 -22.96 -56.98 44.92
C TYR A 220 -22.64 -57.38 43.46
N PRO A 221 -21.53 -58.11 43.20
CA PRO A 221 -20.56 -58.66 44.16
C PRO A 221 -19.69 -57.59 44.84
N PRO A 222 -19.22 -57.84 46.08
CA PRO A 222 -18.34 -56.93 46.82
C PRO A 222 -17.08 -56.61 46.01
N GLU A 223 -16.58 -55.39 46.20
CA GLU A 223 -15.29 -55.03 45.61
C GLU A 223 -14.16 -55.83 46.29
N PRO A 224 -13.00 -56.03 45.64
CA PRO A 224 -11.93 -56.90 46.14
C PRO A 224 -11.41 -56.54 47.54
N ASP A 225 -11.60 -55.29 47.97
CA ASP A 225 -11.14 -54.74 49.25
C ASP A 225 -12.23 -54.75 50.34
N ASP A 226 -13.46 -55.17 50.02
CA ASP A 226 -14.54 -55.22 51.01
C ASP A 226 -14.34 -56.41 51.98
N PRO A 227 -14.54 -56.20 53.30
CA PRO A 227 -14.44 -57.28 54.27
C PRO A 227 -15.50 -58.36 54.00
N PRO A 228 -15.18 -59.65 54.23
CA PRO A 228 -16.12 -60.74 53.96
C PRO A 228 -17.41 -60.57 54.77
N LEU A 229 -18.54 -60.54 54.06
CA LEU A 229 -19.88 -60.47 54.64
C LEU A 229 -20.24 -61.81 55.28
N ASP A 230 -20.29 -61.86 56.61
CA ASP A 230 -20.67 -63.03 57.40
C ASP A 230 -22.21 -63.08 57.60
N VAL A 231 -22.94 -63.10 56.48
CA VAL A 231 -24.41 -63.04 56.45
C VAL A 231 -24.94 -64.21 55.62
N ALA A 232 -25.84 -65.02 56.18
CA ALA A 232 -26.40 -66.18 55.47
C ALA A 232 -27.09 -65.74 54.18
N ALA A 233 -26.91 -66.50 53.09
CA ALA A 233 -27.48 -66.17 51.76
C ALA A 233 -29.01 -65.97 51.79
N GLU A 234 -29.71 -66.66 52.70
CA GLU A 234 -31.16 -66.55 52.90
C GLU A 234 -31.60 -65.26 53.60
N SER A 235 -30.66 -64.54 54.24
CA SER A 235 -30.88 -63.25 54.92
C SER A 235 -30.41 -62.04 54.12
N MET A 236 -29.87 -62.26 52.91
CA MET A 236 -29.45 -61.17 52.01
C MET A 236 -30.65 -60.45 51.39
N PRO A 237 -30.65 -59.12 51.33
CA PRO A 237 -31.69 -58.37 50.64
C PRO A 237 -31.68 -58.65 49.13
N PRO A 238 -32.83 -58.53 48.43
CA PRO A 238 -32.90 -58.75 46.99
C PRO A 238 -32.02 -57.75 46.23
N VAL A 239 -31.35 -58.22 45.18
CA VAL A 239 -30.53 -57.38 44.30
C VAL A 239 -31.44 -56.41 43.54
N LEU A 240 -31.23 -55.12 43.76
CA LEU A 240 -31.98 -54.06 43.11
C LEU A 240 -31.40 -53.76 41.72
N ARG A 241 -32.27 -53.26 40.83
CA ARG A 241 -31.91 -52.77 39.49
C ARG A 241 -31.94 -51.24 39.48
N GLY A 242 -31.51 -50.63 38.38
CA GLY A 242 -31.58 -49.17 38.16
C GLY A 242 -33.01 -48.65 37.95
N GLU A 243 -33.95 -49.05 38.82
CA GLU A 243 -35.38 -48.75 38.77
C GLU A 243 -35.81 -48.19 40.15
N MET A 244 -36.83 -47.34 40.17
CA MET A 244 -37.35 -46.79 41.42
C MET A 244 -38.23 -47.81 42.17
N LEU A 245 -38.02 -47.96 43.48
CA LEU A 245 -38.85 -48.78 44.35
C LEU A 245 -39.99 -47.96 44.99
N LEU A 246 -41.23 -48.38 44.78
CA LEU A 246 -42.43 -47.74 45.33
C LEU A 246 -43.12 -48.67 46.36
N ASP A 247 -42.59 -48.76 47.59
CA ASP A 247 -43.21 -49.55 48.67
C ASP A 247 -44.02 -48.71 49.67
N ARG A 248 -44.90 -49.34 50.46
CA ARG A 248 -45.82 -48.71 51.44
C ARG A 248 -45.13 -47.86 52.51
N MET A 249 -43.84 -48.07 52.78
CA MET A 249 -43.05 -47.27 53.73
C MET A 249 -42.33 -46.06 53.07
N GLY A 250 -42.15 -46.05 51.74
CA GLY A 250 -41.39 -45.01 51.01
C GLY A 250 -42.18 -44.26 49.93
N GLY A 251 -43.37 -44.75 49.55
CA GLY A 251 -44.19 -44.18 48.47
C GLY A 251 -44.72 -42.77 48.76
N GLY A 252 -44.89 -42.39 50.03
CA GLY A 252 -45.24 -41.02 50.42
C GLY A 252 -44.15 -40.01 50.09
N GLN A 253 -42.89 -40.35 50.39
CA GLN A 253 -41.74 -39.48 50.13
C GLN A 253 -41.39 -39.43 48.64
N ALA A 254 -41.46 -40.57 47.93
CA ALA A 254 -41.25 -40.63 46.49
C ALA A 254 -42.26 -39.76 45.73
N ARG A 255 -43.52 -39.75 46.17
CA ARG A 255 -44.58 -38.92 45.57
C ARG A 255 -44.35 -37.42 45.81
N LEU A 256 -43.93 -37.03 47.02
CA LEU A 256 -43.55 -35.64 47.32
C LEU A 256 -42.35 -35.18 46.48
N ASN A 257 -41.33 -36.03 46.35
CA ASN A 257 -40.16 -35.76 45.51
C ASN A 257 -40.54 -35.63 44.03
N TYR A 258 -41.44 -36.49 43.53
CA TYR A 258 -41.95 -36.40 42.16
C TYR A 258 -42.71 -35.09 41.92
N GLU A 259 -43.59 -34.69 42.84
CA GLU A 259 -44.32 -33.41 42.74
C GLU A 259 -43.36 -32.21 42.76
N GLN A 260 -42.30 -32.26 43.58
CA GLN A 260 -41.25 -31.24 43.61
C GLN A 260 -40.45 -31.21 42.30
N LEU A 261 -39.98 -32.35 41.79
CA LEU A 261 -39.24 -32.44 40.52
C LEU A 261 -40.08 -31.97 39.33
N ARG A 262 -41.38 -32.26 39.34
CA ARG A 262 -42.32 -31.75 38.32
C ARG A 262 -42.43 -30.24 38.34
N LYS A 263 -42.47 -29.64 39.54
CA LYS A 263 -42.47 -28.19 39.71
C LYS A 263 -41.13 -27.59 39.26
N ASP A 264 -40.01 -28.17 39.69
CA ASP A 264 -38.67 -27.71 39.31
C ASP A 264 -38.47 -27.78 37.79
N ALA A 265 -38.98 -28.81 37.11
CA ALA A 265 -38.96 -28.91 35.66
C ALA A 265 -39.74 -27.76 34.98
N GLN A 266 -40.93 -27.42 35.50
CA GLN A 266 -41.74 -26.31 34.98
C GLN A 266 -41.05 -24.95 35.21
N ASP A 267 -40.44 -24.75 36.38
CA ASP A 267 -39.71 -23.52 36.71
C ASP A 267 -38.47 -23.37 35.81
N LEU A 268 -37.73 -24.46 35.57
CA LEU A 268 -36.60 -24.48 34.63
C LEU A 268 -37.02 -24.23 33.18
N GLU A 269 -38.16 -24.79 32.74
CA GLU A 269 -38.72 -24.52 31.40
C GLU A 269 -39.08 -23.04 31.23
N LEU A 270 -39.68 -22.43 32.25
CA LEU A 270 -39.98 -21.01 32.27
C LEU A 270 -38.70 -20.16 32.22
N GLN A 271 -37.68 -20.54 33.00
CA GLN A 271 -36.39 -19.84 33.01
C GLN A 271 -35.68 -19.93 31.64
N ILE A 272 -35.70 -21.10 30.98
CA ILE A 272 -35.14 -21.26 29.62
C ILE A 272 -35.84 -20.32 28.65
N LYS A 273 -37.18 -20.22 28.72
CA LYS A 273 -37.94 -19.32 27.85
C LYS A 273 -37.56 -17.86 28.10
N GLN A 274 -37.45 -17.44 29.36
CA GLN A 274 -37.02 -16.08 29.72
C GLN A 274 -35.61 -15.78 29.19
N LEU A 275 -34.65 -16.69 29.41
CA LEU A 275 -33.28 -16.54 28.92
C LEU A 275 -33.23 -16.45 27.39
N GLN A 276 -34.07 -17.21 26.68
CA GLN A 276 -34.18 -17.15 25.23
C GLN A 276 -34.73 -15.80 24.76
N ASP A 277 -35.81 -15.31 25.37
CA ASP A 277 -36.41 -14.01 25.03
C ASP A 277 -35.42 -12.84 25.28
N GLU A 278 -34.66 -12.91 26.38
CA GLU A 278 -33.61 -11.95 26.71
C GLU A 278 -32.44 -11.99 25.71
N LEU A 279 -32.00 -13.19 25.32
CA LEU A 279 -30.97 -13.37 24.29
C LEU A 279 -31.40 -12.78 22.95
N ASP A 280 -32.65 -13.00 22.55
CA ASP A 280 -33.21 -12.43 21.32
C ASP A 280 -33.30 -10.90 21.40
N ALA A 281 -33.64 -10.35 22.57
CA ALA A 281 -33.65 -8.91 22.79
C ALA A 281 -32.24 -8.31 22.68
N LEU A 282 -31.24 -8.92 23.33
CA LEU A 282 -29.85 -8.49 23.26
C LEU A 282 -29.30 -8.58 21.83
N ALA A 283 -29.60 -9.66 21.09
CA ALA A 283 -29.19 -9.81 19.69
C ALA A 283 -29.73 -8.68 18.80
N ARG A 284 -30.99 -8.26 18.99
CA ARG A 284 -31.57 -7.11 18.27
C ARG A 284 -30.88 -5.79 18.63
N VAL A 285 -30.54 -5.57 19.91
CA VAL A 285 -29.81 -4.36 20.34
C VAL A 285 -28.40 -4.36 19.77
N GLN A 286 -27.73 -5.52 19.76
CA GLN A 286 -26.40 -5.68 19.19
C GLN A 286 -26.39 -5.37 17.69
N ALA A 287 -27.34 -5.90 16.92
CA ALA A 287 -27.47 -5.64 15.49
C ALA A 287 -27.63 -4.14 15.20
N ARG A 288 -28.55 -3.45 15.91
CA ARG A 288 -28.71 -1.99 15.78
C ARG A 288 -27.45 -1.22 16.18
N SER A 289 -26.73 -1.69 17.19
CA SER A 289 -25.50 -1.04 17.65
C SER A 289 -24.36 -1.22 16.64
N LEU A 290 -24.30 -2.37 15.94
CA LEU A 290 -23.39 -2.61 14.82
C LEU A 290 -23.71 -1.72 13.63
N GLU A 291 -24.98 -1.63 13.22
CA GLU A 291 -25.42 -0.71 12.16
C GLU A 291 -25.08 0.75 12.50
N GLY A 292 -25.20 1.13 13.77
CA GLY A 292 -24.83 2.44 14.29
C GLY A 292 -23.33 2.64 14.55
N SER A 293 -22.46 1.67 14.25
CA SER A 293 -21.01 1.72 14.53
C SER A 293 -20.64 2.00 16.00
N LEU A 294 -21.49 1.60 16.95
CA LEU A 294 -21.30 1.80 18.40
C LEU A 294 -20.49 0.65 19.02
N TYR A 295 -19.23 0.49 18.62
CA TYR A 295 -18.41 -0.70 18.95
C TYR A 295 -18.19 -0.93 20.46
N ASN A 296 -18.08 0.12 21.27
CA ASN A 296 -17.98 -0.04 22.73
C ASN A 296 -19.22 -0.71 23.33
N LYS A 297 -20.40 -0.27 22.88
CA LYS A 297 -21.69 -0.85 23.29
C LYS A 297 -21.86 -2.28 22.77
N VAL A 298 -21.38 -2.56 21.55
CA VAL A 298 -21.37 -3.93 21.00
C VAL A 298 -20.52 -4.87 21.86
N ASN A 299 -19.36 -4.41 22.36
CA ASN A 299 -18.50 -5.21 23.24
C ASN A 299 -19.18 -5.53 24.57
N GLU A 300 -19.77 -4.53 25.23
CA GLU A 300 -20.52 -4.72 26.48
C GLU A 300 -21.67 -5.74 26.30
N ILE A 301 -22.47 -5.57 25.25
CA ILE A 301 -23.58 -6.48 24.93
C ILE A 301 -23.06 -7.89 24.57
N GLN A 302 -21.91 -8.00 23.90
CA GLN A 302 -21.34 -9.29 23.52
C GLN A 302 -20.91 -10.10 24.75
N GLU A 303 -20.39 -9.44 25.79
CA GLU A 303 -20.06 -10.08 27.07
C GLU A 303 -21.34 -10.59 27.76
N GLU A 304 -22.37 -9.75 27.85
CA GLU A 304 -23.66 -10.12 28.43
C GLU A 304 -24.32 -11.30 27.69
N ILE A 305 -24.33 -11.27 26.35
CA ILE A 305 -24.82 -12.38 25.53
C ILE A 305 -24.06 -13.68 25.81
N SER A 306 -22.74 -13.59 26.03
CA SER A 306 -21.91 -14.77 26.25
C SER A 306 -22.24 -15.43 27.59
N VAL A 307 -22.43 -14.64 28.65
CA VAL A 307 -22.88 -15.11 29.97
C VAL A 307 -24.28 -15.74 29.86
N LYS A 308 -25.25 -15.04 29.24
CA LYS A 308 -26.61 -15.59 29.11
C LYS A 308 -26.68 -16.85 28.26
N LYS A 309 -25.84 -16.99 27.23
CA LYS A 309 -25.72 -18.24 26.46
C LYS A 309 -25.18 -19.38 27.31
N TYR A 310 -24.25 -19.10 28.22
CA TYR A 310 -23.77 -20.10 29.17
C TYR A 310 -24.88 -20.53 30.12
N ASP A 311 -25.56 -19.57 30.77
CA ASP A 311 -26.66 -19.84 31.70
C ASP A 311 -27.78 -20.63 31.02
N TYR A 312 -28.18 -20.24 29.82
CA TYR A 312 -29.16 -20.96 29.01
C TYR A 312 -28.78 -22.43 28.82
N ARG A 313 -27.53 -22.72 28.44
CA ARG A 313 -27.05 -24.10 28.24
C ARG A 313 -26.95 -24.86 29.56
N ALA A 314 -26.53 -24.22 30.65
CA ALA A 314 -26.48 -24.83 31.97
C ALA A 314 -27.88 -25.21 32.45
N THR A 315 -28.87 -24.32 32.30
CA THR A 315 -30.28 -24.58 32.63
C THR A 315 -30.86 -25.69 31.75
N GLN A 316 -30.49 -25.77 30.46
CA GLN A 316 -30.87 -26.89 29.58
C GLN A 316 -30.32 -28.24 30.08
N LEU A 317 -29.06 -28.27 30.52
CA LEU A 317 -28.47 -29.48 31.11
C LEU A 317 -29.18 -29.88 32.40
N HIS A 318 -29.51 -28.92 33.26
CA HIS A 318 -30.24 -29.17 34.50
C HIS A 318 -31.66 -29.69 34.23
N LEU A 319 -32.38 -29.06 33.29
CA LEU A 319 -33.71 -29.53 32.88
C LEU A 319 -33.66 -30.94 32.30
N ALA A 320 -32.64 -31.27 31.49
CA ALA A 320 -32.47 -32.61 30.97
C ALA A 320 -32.29 -33.66 32.09
N ALA A 321 -31.53 -33.32 33.14
CA ALA A 321 -31.37 -34.18 34.31
C ALA A 321 -32.69 -34.35 35.08
N VAL A 322 -33.40 -33.26 35.38
CA VAL A 322 -34.69 -33.31 36.12
C VAL A 322 -35.75 -34.07 35.31
N ARG A 323 -35.86 -33.83 33.99
CA ARG A 323 -36.78 -34.57 33.12
C ARG A 323 -36.48 -36.07 33.11
N ALA A 324 -35.20 -36.45 33.07
CA ALA A 324 -34.82 -37.85 33.16
C ALA A 324 -35.26 -38.47 34.50
N GLN A 325 -35.11 -37.74 35.61
CA GLN A 325 -35.58 -38.18 36.94
C GLN A 325 -37.11 -38.28 37.05
N VAL A 326 -37.85 -37.37 36.42
CA VAL A 326 -39.32 -37.39 36.36
C VAL A 326 -39.83 -38.54 35.48
N SER A 327 -39.04 -38.98 34.50
CA SER A 327 -39.40 -40.07 33.57
C SER A 327 -39.10 -41.48 34.08
N GLN A 328 -38.41 -41.62 35.23
CA GLN A 328 -38.17 -42.91 35.91
C GLN A 328 -39.38 -43.35 36.74
#